data_AF-A0A8X8LBS9-F1
#
_entry.id   AF-A0A8X8LBS9-F1
#
_cell.length_a   1.000
_cell.length_b   1.000
_cell.length_c   1.000
_cell.angle_alpha   90.00
_cell.angle_beta   90.00
_cell.angle_gamma   90.00
#
_symmetry.space_group_name_H-M   'P 1'
#
loop_
_entity.id
_entity.type
_entity.pdbx_description
1 polymer ?
#
loop_
_entity_poly.entity_id
_entity_poly.type
_entity_poly.pdbx_seq_one_letter_code
_entity_poly.pdbx_strand_id
1 'polypeptide(L)'
;MYDSLNSSTSKKTNIDTFLFQKGFGGCNFYNGFLTKATDSLLQRTFLNKSNLLEKYVTVNKSGDSYNDTTYLYFMKDFNDVDFSFCKELDKAKNMRLYKSRFIFNKTFSNKYPFPLPARELWYSIRRVMIKDKMQLIALINSKKQL
;
A
#
# COMPACT_ATOMS: atom_id res chain seq x y z
N MET A 1 5.93 8.96 -22.38
CA MET A 1 4.77 8.87 -23.28
C MET A 1 3.50 9.06 -22.45
N TYR A 2 2.79 10.18 -22.68
CA TYR A 2 1.69 10.73 -21.87
C TYR A 2 0.33 10.37 -22.48
N ASP A 3 -0.70 10.14 -21.66
CA ASP A 3 -2.13 10.13 -22.03
C ASP A 3 -2.97 9.95 -20.75
N SER A 4 -4.15 10.51 -20.50
CA SER A 4 -4.91 11.74 -20.83
C SER A 4 -6.20 11.59 -20.02
N LEU A 5 -6.85 12.71 -19.71
CA LEU A 5 -7.89 12.92 -18.70
C LEU A 5 -9.23 12.14 -18.85
N ASN A 6 -9.30 11.07 -19.64
CA ASN A 6 -10.53 10.30 -19.88
C ASN A 6 -10.36 8.77 -20.02
N SER A 7 -9.26 8.15 -19.56
CA SER A 7 -9.15 6.69 -19.67
C SER A 7 -9.97 5.97 -18.58
N SER A 8 -11.13 5.42 -18.96
CA SER A 8 -11.86 4.41 -18.18
C SER A 8 -11.12 3.08 -18.03
N THR A 9 -9.92 2.98 -18.61
CA THR A 9 -9.02 1.84 -18.55
C THR A 9 -7.89 2.11 -17.58
N SER A 10 -7.89 1.40 -16.45
CA SER A 10 -6.75 1.32 -15.53
C SER A 10 -5.50 0.91 -16.32
N LYS A 11 -4.45 1.74 -16.31
CA LYS A 11 -3.19 1.43 -16.97
C LYS A 11 -2.52 0.28 -16.21
N LYS A 12 -2.36 -0.86 -16.87
CA LYS A 12 -1.68 -2.05 -16.34
C LYS A 12 -0.19 -1.78 -16.32
N THR A 13 0.37 -1.52 -15.14
CA THR A 13 1.82 -1.57 -14.92
C THR A 13 2.20 -3.02 -14.62
N ASN A 14 3.38 -3.47 -15.08
CA ASN A 14 3.90 -4.77 -14.66
C ASN A 14 4.11 -4.74 -13.14
N ILE A 15 3.12 -5.27 -12.43
CA ILE A 15 3.04 -5.39 -10.98
C ILE A 15 4.30 -6.10 -10.46
N ASP A 16 4.87 -6.99 -11.28
CA ASP A 16 6.02 -7.82 -10.93
C ASP A 16 7.26 -7.02 -10.56
N THR A 17 7.63 -5.93 -11.24
CA THR A 17 8.89 -5.23 -10.87
C THR A 17 8.76 -4.49 -9.53
N PHE A 18 7.62 -3.84 -9.29
CA PHE A 18 7.37 -3.11 -8.04
C PHE A 18 7.12 -4.07 -6.86
N LEU A 19 6.29 -5.11 -7.04
CA LEU A 19 6.09 -6.12 -6.01
C LEU A 19 7.32 -6.99 -5.79
N PHE A 20 8.14 -7.24 -6.81
CA PHE A 20 9.39 -7.97 -6.62
C PHE A 20 10.38 -7.15 -5.80
N GLN A 21 10.62 -5.89 -6.16
CA GLN A 21 11.53 -5.02 -5.40
C GLN A 21 11.04 -4.77 -3.96
N LYS A 22 9.73 -4.58 -3.74
CA LYS A 22 9.17 -4.29 -2.42
C LYS A 22 8.77 -5.52 -1.60
N GLY A 23 8.41 -6.62 -2.23
CA GLY A 23 7.97 -7.85 -1.58
C GLY A 23 9.10 -8.87 -1.38
N PHE A 24 10.04 -8.97 -2.32
CA PHE A 24 11.11 -9.97 -2.31
C PHE A 24 12.52 -9.36 -2.24
N GLY A 25 12.69 -8.10 -2.66
CA GLY A 25 13.94 -7.35 -2.61
C GLY A 25 14.30 -6.74 -1.24
N GLY A 26 13.60 -7.13 -0.17
CA GLY A 26 13.90 -6.70 1.21
C GLY A 26 13.53 -5.24 1.55
N CYS A 27 12.88 -4.50 0.64
CA CYS A 27 12.50 -3.11 0.87
C CYS A 27 11.09 -2.97 1.43
N ASN A 28 10.90 -2.37 2.62
CA ASN A 28 9.54 -2.19 3.17
C ASN A 28 8.64 -1.33 2.25
N PHE A 29 7.34 -1.63 2.24
CA PHE A 29 6.32 -0.84 1.53
C PHE A 29 6.10 0.52 2.19
N TYR A 30 6.34 0.60 3.49
CA TYR A 30 6.27 1.83 4.25
C TYR A 30 7.55 2.01 5.06
N ASN A 31 8.30 3.06 4.72
CA ASN A 31 9.54 3.46 5.40
C ASN A 31 9.38 4.69 6.29
N GLY A 32 8.16 5.25 6.42
CA GLY A 32 7.93 6.47 7.20
C GLY A 32 8.35 6.34 8.68
N PHE A 33 8.49 5.12 9.20
CA PHE A 33 9.03 4.87 10.54
C PHE A 33 10.56 5.04 10.63
N LEU A 34 11.30 4.67 9.57
CA LEU A 34 12.76 4.81 9.49
C LEU A 34 13.17 6.26 9.18
N THR A 35 12.35 6.97 8.41
CA THR A 35 12.50 8.41 8.18
C THR A 35 11.58 9.18 9.13
N LYS A 36 11.92 9.22 10.43
CA LYS A 36 11.24 10.00 11.49
C LYS A 36 10.92 11.47 11.11
N ALA A 37 11.47 11.98 10.02
CA ALA A 37 11.29 13.35 9.55
C ALA A 37 10.11 13.57 8.58
N THR A 38 9.45 12.53 8.04
CA THR A 38 8.46 12.73 6.95
C THR A 38 7.00 12.62 7.39
N ASP A 39 6.65 11.66 8.25
CA ASP A 39 5.25 11.36 8.59
C ASP A 39 4.97 11.51 10.09
N SER A 40 3.83 12.12 10.44
CA SER A 40 3.36 12.27 11.82
C SER A 40 2.08 11.46 12.03
N LEU A 41 1.99 10.77 13.17
CA LEU A 41 0.80 10.01 13.54
C LEU A 41 -0.33 10.99 13.91
N LEU A 42 -1.39 11.00 13.12
CA LEU A 42 -2.55 11.85 13.35
C LEU A 42 -3.59 11.16 14.23
N GLN A 43 -3.83 9.86 14.01
CA GLN A 43 -4.90 9.15 14.69
C GLN A 43 -4.58 7.66 14.82
N ARG A 44 -4.98 7.08 15.95
CA ARG A 44 -5.00 5.63 16.19
C ARG A 44 -6.43 5.20 16.56
N THR A 45 -6.92 4.15 15.92
CA THR A 45 -8.26 3.63 16.14
C THR A 45 -8.22 2.10 16.21
N PHE A 46 -8.70 1.54 17.31
CA PHE A 46 -8.93 0.10 17.41
C PHE A 46 -10.28 -0.20 16.77
N LEU A 47 -10.27 -0.94 15.66
CA LEU A 47 -11.51 -1.36 15.00
C LEU A 47 -12.18 -2.50 15.77
N ASN A 48 -11.39 -3.34 16.41
CA ASN A 48 -11.80 -4.36 17.36
C ASN A 48 -10.58 -4.79 18.21
N LYS A 49 -10.70 -5.87 18.99
CA LYS A 49 -9.60 -6.39 19.84
C LYS A 49 -8.37 -6.86 19.06
N SER A 50 -8.51 -7.21 17.78
CA SER A 50 -7.43 -7.77 16.96
C SER A 50 -7.01 -6.88 15.79
N ASN A 51 -7.70 -5.77 15.53
CA ASN A 51 -7.45 -4.87 14.40
C ASN A 51 -7.20 -3.44 14.84
N LEU A 52 -6.12 -2.86 14.32
CA LEU A 52 -5.70 -1.50 14.58
C LEU A 52 -5.56 -0.72 13.27
N LEU A 53 -6.10 0.49 13.25
CA LEU A 53 -5.93 1.47 12.19
C LEU A 53 -5.09 2.63 12.70
N GLU A 54 -4.02 2.95 11.98
CA GLU A 54 -3.23 4.17 12.22
C GLU A 54 -3.32 5.06 10.99
N LYS A 55 -3.58 6.35 11.21
CA LYS A 55 -3.60 7.40 10.19
C LYS A 55 -2.41 8.32 10.42
N TYR A 56 -1.63 8.52 9.38
CA TYR A 56 -0.47 9.40 9.37
C TYR A 56 -0.68 10.52 8.35
N VAL A 57 -0.16 11.70 8.66
CA VAL A 57 -0.06 12.82 7.73
C VAL A 57 1.40 13.04 7.37
N THR A 58 1.68 13.27 6.10
CA THR A 58 3.03 13.61 5.66
C THR A 58 3.28 15.09 5.90
N VAL A 59 4.21 15.39 6.81
CA VAL A 59 4.58 16.74 7.23
C VAL A 59 5.53 17.37 6.23
N ASN A 60 6.52 16.61 5.77
CA ASN A 60 7.56 17.08 4.86
C ASN A 60 7.49 16.34 3.53
N LYS A 61 7.04 17.03 2.47
CA LYS A 61 6.99 16.49 1.11
C LYS A 61 8.18 17.02 0.30
N SER A 62 9.10 16.14 -0.07
CA SER A 62 10.23 16.49 -0.94
C SER A 62 9.92 16.36 -2.43
N GLY A 63 8.72 15.88 -2.81
CA GLY A 63 8.29 15.84 -4.20
C GLY A 63 6.91 15.20 -4.43
N ASP A 64 6.52 15.13 -5.71
CA ASP A 64 5.18 14.70 -6.17
C ASP A 64 4.86 13.21 -5.91
N SER A 65 5.87 12.43 -5.55
CA SER A 65 5.74 11.01 -5.19
C SER A 65 5.32 10.79 -3.74
N TYR A 66 5.31 11.82 -2.91
CA TYR A 66 4.89 11.72 -1.51
C TYR A 66 3.37 11.84 -1.41
N ASN A 67 2.76 10.93 -0.67
CA ASN A 67 1.35 10.99 -0.37
C ASN A 67 1.07 12.05 0.70
N ASP A 68 -0.20 12.46 0.81
CA ASP A 68 -0.68 13.39 1.83
C ASP A 68 -0.99 12.68 3.13
N THR A 69 -1.60 11.51 3.00
CA THR A 69 -2.09 10.74 4.15
C THR A 69 -1.83 9.26 3.92
N THR A 70 -1.31 8.59 4.95
CA THR A 70 -1.12 7.16 4.97
C THR A 70 -2.09 6.53 5.96
N TYR A 71 -2.77 5.46 5.57
CA TYR A 71 -3.52 4.60 6.48
C TYR A 71 -2.85 3.24 6.54
N LEU A 72 -2.50 2.82 7.75
CA LEU A 72 -1.90 1.53 8.04
C LEU A 72 -2.88 0.68 8.84
N TYR A 73 -3.13 -0.54 8.35
CA TYR A 73 -4.08 -1.47 8.94
C TYR A 73 -3.33 -2.69 9.46
N PHE A 74 -3.39 -2.89 10.77
CA PHE A 74 -2.73 -3.99 11.46
C PHE A 74 -3.75 -5.02 11.94
N MET A 75 -3.35 -6.29 11.93
CA MET A 75 -4.16 -7.41 12.40
C MET A 75 -3.30 -8.36 13.24
N LYS A 76 -3.79 -8.75 14.42
CA LYS A 76 -3.09 -9.66 15.35
C LYS A 76 -3.17 -11.13 14.90
N ASP A 77 -4.29 -11.51 14.29
CA ASP A 77 -4.59 -12.91 13.93
C ASP A 77 -3.95 -13.33 12.58
N PHE A 78 -2.86 -12.66 12.18
CA PHE A 78 -2.21 -12.81 10.87
C PHE A 78 -0.73 -13.22 10.97
N ASN A 79 -0.34 -13.79 12.11
CA ASN A 79 1.05 -14.14 12.45
C ASN A 79 1.56 -15.41 11.76
N ASP A 80 0.67 -16.26 11.24
CA ASP A 80 0.94 -17.47 10.45
C ASP A 80 1.33 -17.17 8.98
N VAL A 81 1.16 -15.93 8.51
CA VAL A 81 1.53 -15.52 7.15
C VAL A 81 2.90 -14.86 7.20
N ASP A 82 3.94 -15.48 6.66
CA ASP A 82 5.34 -14.98 6.68
C ASP A 82 5.52 -13.61 6.00
N PHE A 83 4.66 -13.28 5.05
CA PHE A 83 4.70 -12.04 4.30
C PHE A 83 4.04 -10.88 5.05
N SER A 84 4.66 -9.71 4.99
CA SER A 84 4.14 -8.45 5.54
C SER A 84 4.64 -7.26 4.74
N PHE A 85 3.87 -6.18 4.75
CA PHE A 85 4.27 -4.92 4.13
C PHE A 85 5.42 -4.20 4.86
N CYS A 86 5.62 -4.44 6.17
CA CYS A 86 6.75 -3.87 6.92
C CYS A 86 7.04 -4.67 8.21
N LYS A 87 8.07 -5.53 8.18
CA LYS A 87 8.41 -6.40 9.31
C LYS A 87 8.85 -5.63 10.56
N GLU A 88 9.46 -4.46 10.39
CA GLU A 88 9.86 -3.60 11.50
C GLU A 88 8.66 -3.05 12.26
N LEU A 89 7.65 -2.57 11.53
CA LEU A 89 6.39 -2.14 12.14
C LEU A 89 5.67 -3.31 12.80
N ASP A 90 5.71 -4.50 12.20
CA ASP A 90 5.11 -5.67 12.83
C ASP A 90 5.72 -5.97 14.19
N LYS A 91 7.05 -5.92 14.27
CA LYS A 91 7.80 -6.12 15.51
C LYS A 91 7.51 -5.02 16.53
N ALA A 92 7.48 -3.76 16.10
CA ALA A 92 7.24 -2.62 16.99
C ALA A 92 5.80 -2.60 17.56
N LYS A 93 4.83 -3.12 16.81
CA LYS A 93 3.41 -3.12 17.19
C LYS A 93 2.92 -4.46 17.73
N ASN A 94 3.71 -5.52 17.56
CA ASN A 94 3.31 -6.90 17.81
C ASN A 94 2.01 -7.28 17.05
N MET A 95 1.85 -6.77 15.82
CA MET A 95 0.68 -6.98 14.95
C MET A 95 1.11 -6.88 13.48
N ARG A 96 0.51 -7.67 12.58
CA ARG A 96 0.90 -7.72 11.17
C ARG A 96 0.27 -6.58 10.35
N LEU A 97 1.08 -5.81 9.62
CA LEU A 97 0.61 -4.83 8.64
C LEU A 97 0.10 -5.55 7.38
N TYR A 98 -1.22 -5.71 7.29
CA TYR A 98 -1.86 -6.47 6.22
C TYR A 98 -2.50 -5.59 5.13
N LYS A 99 -2.65 -4.28 5.37
CA LYS A 99 -3.15 -3.33 4.37
C LYS A 99 -2.53 -1.95 4.57
N SER A 100 -2.21 -1.30 3.46
CA SER A 100 -1.77 0.09 3.40
C SER A 100 -2.61 0.87 2.38
N ARG A 101 -2.94 2.13 2.68
CA ARG A 101 -3.57 3.07 1.75
C ARG A 101 -2.78 4.37 1.76
N PHE A 102 -2.53 4.90 0.58
CA PHE A 102 -1.80 6.13 0.33
C PHE A 102 -2.72 7.07 -0.43
N ILE A 103 -3.11 8.18 0.21
CA ILE A 103 -3.96 9.21 -0.38
C ILE A 103 -3.07 10.34 -0.86
N PHE A 104 -3.24 10.70 -2.14
CA PHE A 104 -2.61 11.85 -2.77
C PHE A 104 -3.71 12.83 -3.15
N ASN A 105 -3.64 14.04 -2.60
CA ASN A 105 -4.52 15.13 -2.98
C ASN A 105 -4.09 15.70 -4.33
N LYS A 106 -5.01 16.44 -4.96
CA LYS A 106 -4.70 17.20 -6.17
C LYS A 106 -3.61 18.22 -5.84
N THR A 107 -2.53 18.22 -6.61
CA THR A 107 -1.41 19.15 -6.44
C THR A 107 -0.88 19.57 -7.79
N PHE A 108 -0.29 20.76 -7.88
CA PHE A 108 0.51 21.13 -9.04
C PHE A 108 1.85 20.38 -8.97
N SER A 109 2.29 19.86 -10.11
CA SER A 109 3.59 19.23 -10.22
C SER A 109 4.65 20.29 -10.48
N ASN A 110 5.80 20.17 -9.82
CA ASN A 110 6.98 20.97 -10.17
C ASN A 110 7.64 20.52 -11.48
N LYS A 111 7.28 19.33 -11.99
CA LYS A 111 7.86 18.71 -13.17
C LYS A 111 6.97 18.79 -14.41
N TYR A 112 5.66 18.91 -14.22
CA TYR A 112 4.70 18.86 -15.31
C TYR A 112 3.78 20.09 -15.31
N PRO A 113 3.40 20.62 -16.49
CA PRO A 113 2.65 21.86 -16.61
C PRO A 113 1.14 21.71 -16.30
N PHE A 114 0.70 20.57 -15.78
CA PHE A 114 -0.69 20.31 -15.42
C PHE A 114 -0.77 19.78 -13.98
N PRO A 115 -1.91 20.00 -13.30
CA PRO A 115 -2.10 19.48 -11.95
C PRO A 115 -2.17 17.96 -11.97
N LEU A 116 -1.48 17.32 -11.03
CA LEU A 116 -1.65 15.91 -10.77
C LEU A 116 -3.02 15.70 -10.13
N PRO A 117 -3.82 14.75 -10.65
CA PRO A 117 -5.12 14.46 -10.07
C PRO A 117 -4.97 13.85 -8.69
N ALA A 118 -6.01 14.02 -7.87
CA ALA A 118 -6.15 13.25 -6.65
C ALA A 118 -6.18 11.75 -7.01
N ARG A 119 -5.49 10.93 -6.21
CA ARG A 119 -5.40 9.49 -6.43
C ARG A 119 -5.25 8.76 -5.11
N GLU A 120 -5.77 7.54 -5.07
CA GLU A 120 -5.59 6.63 -3.94
C GLU A 120 -4.90 5.36 -4.45
N LEU A 121 -3.81 4.98 -3.79
CA LEU A 121 -3.16 3.69 -4.00
C LEU A 121 -3.34 2.86 -2.73
N TRP A 122 -3.77 1.61 -2.87
CA TRP A 122 -3.89 0.72 -1.74
C TRP A 122 -3.43 -0.70 -2.08
N TYR A 123 -2.85 -1.35 -1.09
CA TYR A 123 -2.35 -2.70 -1.18
C TYR A 123 -2.85 -3.47 0.03
N SER A 124 -3.31 -4.71 -0.19
CA SER A 124 -3.79 -5.56 0.90
C SER A 124 -3.40 -7.01 0.68
N ILE A 125 -3.00 -7.68 1.76
CA ILE A 125 -2.86 -9.13 1.83
C ILE A 125 -4.21 -9.70 2.26
N ARG A 126 -4.68 -10.74 1.57
CA ARG A 126 -5.94 -11.41 1.88
C ARG A 126 -5.70 -12.91 1.88
N ARG A 127 -6.26 -13.62 2.86
CA ARG A 127 -6.34 -15.07 2.81
C ARG A 127 -7.40 -15.48 1.80
N VAL A 128 -7.07 -16.46 0.97
CA VAL A 128 -8.00 -17.08 0.05
C VAL A 128 -8.08 -18.55 0.42
N MET A 129 -9.26 -19.01 0.81
CA MET A 129 -9.49 -20.43 1.07
C MET A 129 -9.64 -21.15 -0.26
N ILE A 130 -8.71 -22.04 -0.56
CA ILE A 130 -8.74 -22.85 -1.78
C ILE A 130 -9.11 -24.26 -1.37
N LYS A 131 -10.25 -24.76 -1.87
CA LYS A 131 -10.72 -26.11 -1.58
C LYS A 131 -10.19 -27.15 -2.57
N ASP A 132 -9.88 -26.71 -3.79
CA ASP A 132 -9.44 -27.58 -4.89
C ASP A 132 -8.38 -26.89 -5.76
N LYS A 133 -7.46 -27.68 -6.32
CA LYS A 133 -6.42 -27.29 -7.26
C LYS A 133 -6.98 -26.57 -8.49
N MET A 134 -8.18 -26.93 -8.96
CA MET A 134 -8.82 -26.22 -10.08
C MET A 134 -9.15 -24.76 -9.74
N GLN A 135 -9.51 -24.48 -8.49
CA GLN A 135 -9.76 -23.10 -8.02
C GLN A 135 -8.46 -22.29 -7.97
N LEU A 136 -7.33 -22.91 -7.61
CA LEU A 136 -6.02 -22.27 -7.65
C LEU A 136 -5.65 -21.87 -9.08
N ILE A 137 -5.80 -22.79 -10.03
CA ILE A 137 -5.49 -22.53 -11.45
C ILE A 137 -6.39 -21.41 -12.00
N ALA A 138 -7.69 -21.46 -11.69
CA ALA A 138 -8.63 -20.40 -12.08
C ALA A 138 -8.25 -19.04 -11.49
N LEU A 139 -7.84 -19.01 -10.21
CA LEU A 139 -7.40 -17.78 -9.54
C LEU A 139 -6.17 -17.18 -10.23
N ILE A 140 -5.14 -17.98 -10.51
CA ILE A 140 -3.92 -17.51 -11.20
C ILE A 140 -4.25 -16.99 -12.60
N ASN A 141 -5.09 -17.71 -13.36
CA ASN A 141 -5.45 -17.32 -14.72
C ASN A 141 -6.31 -16.06 -14.78
N SER A 142 -7.21 -15.87 -13.80
CA SER A 142 -8.02 -14.64 -13.68
C SER A 142 -7.18 -13.38 -13.48
N LYS A 143 -5.97 -13.54 -12.91
CA LYS A 143 -5.03 -12.44 -12.65
C LYS A 143 -4.09 -12.15 -13.82
N LYS A 144 -3.87 -13.10 -14.74
CA LYS A 144 -3.11 -12.87 -15.98
C LYS A 144 -3.84 -12.00 -17.01
N GLN A 145 -5.14 -11.80 -16.86
CA GLN A 145 -5.96 -10.97 -17.76
C GLN A 145 -6.11 -9.52 -17.27
N LEU A 146 -5.55 -9.17 -16.10
CA LEU A 146 -5.42 -7.80 -15.59
C LEU A 146 -4.08 -7.18 -15.99
#